data_AF-E2ZGC3-F1
#
_entry.id   AF-E2ZGC3-F1
#
_cell.length_a   1.000
_cell.length_b   1.000
_cell.length_c   1.000
_cell.angle_alpha   90.00
_cell.angle_beta   90.00
_cell.angle_gamma   90.00
#
_symmetry.space_group_name_H-M   'P 1'
#
loop_
_entity.id
_entity.type
_entity.pdbx_description
1 polymer ?
#
loop_
_entity_poly.entity_id
_entity_poly.type
_entity_poly.pdbx_seq_one_letter_code
_entity_poly.pdbx_strand_id
1 'polypeptide(L)'
;MTILIDADGCPVVDLTLQIAKRFGVPVIILCDTAHQIEREGAQTLVFDKGSDSVDFALVNRVKSGDVVVTQDYGLASMCLAKRARVLNQNGLEYTADNMEALMLRRYENKKLLRAGKHPK
;
A
#
# COMPACT_ATOMS: atom_id res chain seq x y z
N MET A 1 -0.88 10.95 -13.15
CA MET A 1 -1.35 9.81 -12.34
C MET A 1 -0.39 8.67 -12.54
N THR A 2 0.19 8.21 -11.44
CA THR A 2 1.08 7.05 -11.34
C THR A 2 0.50 6.10 -10.29
N ILE A 3 0.71 4.80 -10.45
CA ILE A 3 0.38 3.82 -9.42
C ILE A 3 1.66 3.54 -8.61
N LEU A 4 1.61 3.74 -7.30
CA LEU A 4 2.68 3.40 -6.38
C LEU A 4 2.26 2.18 -5.55
N ILE A 5 3.10 1.16 -5.52
CA ILE A 5 2.83 -0.07 -4.78
C ILE A 5 3.81 -0.16 -3.62
N ASP A 6 3.26 -0.21 -2.41
CA ASP A 6 3.96 -0.75 -1.24
C ASP A 6 3.98 -2.27 -1.39
N ALA A 7 5.14 -2.81 -1.81
CA ALA A 7 5.27 -4.20 -2.24
C ALA A 7 5.70 -5.16 -1.13
N ASP A 8 5.93 -4.67 0.08
CA ASP A 8 6.30 -5.50 1.23
C ASP A 8 5.12 -6.40 1.62
N GLY A 9 5.15 -7.65 1.12
CA GLY A 9 4.07 -8.61 1.30
C GLY A 9 2.80 -8.33 0.50
N CYS A 10 2.85 -7.51 -0.55
CA CYS A 10 1.70 -7.23 -1.42
C CYS A 10 1.42 -8.40 -2.38
N PRO A 11 0.25 -9.07 -2.30
CA PRO A 11 -0.06 -10.24 -3.10
C PRO A 11 -0.57 -9.92 -4.51
N VAL A 12 -0.76 -8.63 -4.84
CA VAL A 12 -1.42 -8.18 -6.08
C VAL A 12 -0.54 -7.31 -6.97
N VAL A 13 0.79 -7.38 -6.80
CA VAL A 13 1.74 -6.64 -7.65
C VAL A 13 1.49 -6.96 -9.14
N ASP A 14 1.46 -8.24 -9.51
CA ASP A 14 1.31 -8.65 -10.92
C ASP A 14 -0.07 -8.27 -11.50
N LEU A 15 -1.13 -8.40 -10.71
CA LEU A 15 -2.47 -7.95 -11.11
C LEU A 15 -2.50 -6.43 -11.35
N THR A 16 -1.84 -5.66 -10.48
CA THR A 16 -1.73 -4.21 -10.61
C THR A 16 -1.00 -3.84 -11.90
N LEU A 17 0.11 -4.50 -12.23
CA LEU A 17 0.85 -4.30 -13.48
C LEU A 17 0.01 -4.64 -14.71
N GLN A 18 -0.71 -5.76 -14.69
CA GLN A 18 -1.57 -6.18 -15.78
C GLN A 18 -2.65 -5.12 -16.08
N ILE A 19 -3.30 -4.60 -15.04
CA ILE A 19 -4.31 -3.55 -15.18
C ILE A 19 -3.67 -2.25 -15.64
N ALA A 20 -2.58 -1.80 -15.01
CA ALA A 20 -1.88 -0.58 -15.36
C ALA A 20 -1.45 -0.54 -16.83
N LYS A 21 -0.92 -1.67 -17.33
CA LYS A 21 -0.55 -1.85 -18.74
C LYS A 21 -1.73 -1.64 -19.69
N ARG A 22 -2.93 -2.11 -19.34
CA ARG A 22 -4.14 -1.90 -20.16
C ARG A 22 -4.55 -0.42 -20.27
N PHE A 23 -4.23 0.38 -19.26
CA PHE A 23 -4.56 1.81 -19.22
C PHE A 23 -3.36 2.70 -19.56
N GLY A 24 -2.18 2.14 -19.86
CA GLY A 24 -0.96 2.91 -20.11
C GLY A 24 -0.49 3.74 -18.92
N VAL A 25 -0.82 3.32 -17.70
CA VAL A 25 -0.48 4.06 -16.47
C VAL A 25 0.87 3.56 -15.93
N PRO A 26 1.82 4.45 -15.61
CA PRO A 26 3.11 4.04 -15.06
C PRO A 26 2.96 3.48 -13.64
N VAL A 27 3.80 2.49 -13.31
CA VAL A 27 3.85 1.84 -12.00
C VAL A 27 5.23 1.98 -11.37
N ILE A 28 5.26 2.35 -10.09
CA ILE A 28 6.46 2.36 -9.26
C ILE A 28 6.23 1.37 -8.11
N ILE A 29 7.11 0.38 -8.02
CA ILE A 29 7.16 -0.60 -6.93
C ILE A 29 8.17 -0.10 -5.91
N LEU A 30 7.77 -0.02 -4.65
CA LEU A 30 8.66 0.28 -3.53
C LEU A 30 8.66 -0.91 -2.57
N CYS A 31 9.84 -1.45 -2.29
CA CYS A 31 10.00 -2.61 -1.41
C CYS A 31 11.32 -2.53 -0.64
N ASP A 32 11.41 -3.28 0.45
CA ASP A 32 12.65 -3.48 1.16
C ASP A 32 13.56 -4.55 0.48
N THR A 33 14.82 -4.64 0.93
CA THR A 33 15.79 -5.63 0.43
C THR A 33 15.41 -7.08 0.76
N ALA A 34 14.49 -7.32 1.72
CA ALA A 34 14.01 -8.67 2.01
C ALA A 34 13.02 -9.16 0.94
N HIS A 35 12.40 -8.24 0.20
CA HIS A 35 11.41 -8.52 -0.83
C HIS A 35 11.83 -7.92 -2.18
N GLN A 36 13.07 -8.17 -2.63
CA GLN A 36 13.53 -7.70 -3.94
C GLN A 36 12.66 -8.28 -5.06
N ILE A 37 11.81 -7.43 -5.64
CA ILE A 37 10.83 -7.78 -6.66
C ILE A 37 11.16 -6.97 -7.90
N GLU A 38 11.81 -7.59 -8.89
CA GLU A 38 11.92 -6.98 -10.22
C GLU A 38 10.76 -7.46 -11.11
N ARG A 39 10.12 -6.51 -11.79
CA ARG A 39 8.99 -6.78 -12.69
C ARG A 39 9.10 -5.93 -13.95
N GLU A 40 8.92 -6.58 -15.09
CA GLU A 40 8.86 -5.89 -16.37
C GLU A 40 7.63 -4.95 -16.40
N GLY A 41 7.82 -3.73 -16.91
CA GLY A 41 6.74 -2.74 -17.01
C GLY A 41 6.52 -1.89 -15.75
N ALA A 42 7.40 -2.00 -14.74
CA ALA A 42 7.44 -1.10 -13.60
C ALA A 42 8.86 -0.63 -13.27
N GLN A 43 8.95 0.57 -12.69
CA GLN A 43 10.16 1.00 -12.01
C GLN A 43 10.16 0.40 -10.60
N THR A 44 11.22 -0.32 -10.24
CA THR A 44 11.37 -0.86 -8.88
C THR A 44 12.40 -0.04 -8.11
N LEU A 45 12.04 0.39 -6.90
CA LEU A 45 12.91 1.08 -5.95
C LEU A 45 13.06 0.22 -4.70
N VAL A 46 14.28 -0.24 -4.44
CA VAL A 46 14.61 -1.11 -3.31
C VAL A 46 15.30 -0.30 -2.22
N PHE A 47 14.88 -0.49 -0.96
CA PHE A 47 15.42 0.20 0.21
C PHE A 47 15.91 -0.79 1.28
N ASP A 48 16.80 -0.37 2.17
CA ASP A 48 17.29 -1.26 3.23
C ASP A 48 16.20 -1.64 4.24
N LYS A 49 16.19 -2.92 4.63
CA LYS A 49 15.22 -3.49 5.57
C LYS A 49 15.12 -2.73 6.89
N GLY A 50 13.90 -2.52 7.37
CA GLY A 50 13.63 -1.92 8.69
C GLY A 50 13.87 -0.42 8.75
N SER A 51 14.17 0.21 7.63
CA SER A 51 14.09 1.66 7.53
C SER A 51 12.61 2.03 7.32
N ASP A 52 12.09 2.99 8.10
CA ASP A 52 10.85 3.71 7.74
C ASP A 52 10.96 4.40 6.34
N SER A 53 12.08 4.21 5.65
CA SER A 53 12.41 4.85 4.38
C SER A 53 11.53 4.40 3.23
N VAL A 54 10.96 3.19 3.22
CA VAL A 54 10.04 2.77 2.14
C VAL A 54 8.78 3.62 2.18
N ASP A 55 8.11 3.66 3.34
CA ASP A 55 6.90 4.47 3.56
C ASP A 55 7.17 5.95 3.27
N PHE A 56 8.23 6.52 3.85
CA PHE A 56 8.58 7.92 3.58
C PHE A 56 8.95 8.17 2.12
N ALA A 57 9.67 7.26 1.47
CA ALA A 57 10.01 7.38 0.05
C ALA A 57 8.76 7.32 -0.84
N LEU A 58 7.79 6.48 -0.47
CA LEU A 58 6.50 6.37 -1.15
C LEU A 58 5.72 7.68 -0.97
N VAL A 59 5.49 8.10 0.26
CA VAL A 59 4.76 9.34 0.58
C VAL A 59 5.39 10.54 -0.10
N ASN A 60 6.72 10.65 -0.11
CA ASN A 60 7.42 11.76 -0.76
C ASN A 60 7.26 11.80 -2.29
N ARG A 61 6.97 10.66 -2.92
CA ARG A 61 6.73 10.57 -4.37
C ARG A 61 5.27 10.76 -4.77
N VAL A 62 4.34 10.46 -3.86
CA VAL A 62 2.90 10.61 -4.10
C VAL A 62 2.55 12.04 -4.47
N LYS A 63 1.81 12.21 -5.56
CA LYS A 63 1.17 13.45 -5.99
C LYS A 63 -0.35 13.32 -5.91
N SER A 64 -1.04 14.46 -5.87
CA SER A 64 -2.50 14.50 -5.94
C SER A 64 -3.00 13.76 -7.19
N GLY A 65 -3.97 12.87 -7.00
CA GLY A 65 -4.55 12.06 -8.07
C GLY A 65 -3.75 10.80 -8.45
N ASP A 66 -2.63 10.51 -7.76
CA ASP A 66 -1.97 9.21 -7.87
C ASP A 66 -2.78 8.11 -7.15
N VAL A 67 -2.50 6.85 -7.50
CA VAL A 67 -3.09 5.68 -6.85
C VAL A 67 -2.01 4.99 -6.03
N VAL A 68 -2.32 4.64 -4.79
CA VAL A 68 -1.41 3.90 -3.90
C VAL A 68 -2.04 2.57 -3.55
N VAL A 69 -1.27 1.48 -3.65
CA VAL A 69 -1.68 0.14 -3.20
C VAL A 69 -0.90 -0.20 -1.94
N THR A 70 -1.59 -0.36 -0.81
CA THR A 70 -0.96 -0.72 0.48
C THR A 70 -1.96 -1.39 1.44
N GLN A 71 -1.45 -2.22 2.35
CA GLN A 71 -2.22 -2.74 3.49
C GLN A 71 -2.04 -1.92 4.77
N ASP A 72 -1.04 -1.04 4.80
CA ASP A 72 -0.70 -0.28 6.00
C ASP A 72 -1.62 0.93 6.15
N TYR A 73 -2.34 0.98 7.27
CA TYR A 73 -3.26 2.07 7.56
C TYR A 73 -2.55 3.41 7.88
N GLY A 74 -1.35 3.36 8.44
CA GLY A 74 -0.53 4.55 8.65
C GLY A 74 -0.08 5.13 7.32
N LEU A 75 0.48 4.30 6.44
CA LEU A 75 0.87 4.71 5.09
C LEU A 75 -0.33 5.22 4.27
N ALA A 76 -1.47 4.52 4.34
CA ALA A 76 -2.70 4.94 3.69
C ALA A 76 -3.15 6.33 4.16
N SER A 77 -3.11 6.59 5.47
CA SER A 77 -3.47 7.89 6.04
C SER A 77 -2.58 9.01 5.50
N MET A 78 -1.27 8.78 5.42
CA MET A 78 -0.32 9.76 4.88
C MET A 78 -0.55 10.03 3.39
N CYS A 79 -0.88 9.00 2.61
CA CYS A 79 -1.16 9.15 1.18
C CYS A 79 -2.48 9.87 0.90
N LEU A 80 -3.53 9.60 1.71
CA LEU A 80 -4.79 10.34 1.65
C LEU A 80 -4.60 11.83 1.92
N ALA A 81 -3.74 12.19 2.89
CA ALA A 81 -3.39 13.59 3.15
C ALA A 81 -2.76 14.30 1.95
N LYS A 82 -2.12 13.55 1.04
CA LYS A 82 -1.59 14.05 -0.25
C LYS A 82 -2.60 14.03 -1.40
N ARG A 83 -3.86 13.71 -1.14
CA ARG A 83 -4.95 13.61 -2.13
C ARG A 83 -4.69 12.51 -3.18
N ALA A 84 -4.00 11.44 -2.80
CA ALA A 84 -3.98 10.20 -3.56
C ALA A 84 -5.24 9.36 -3.28
N ARG A 85 -5.57 8.48 -4.22
CA ARG A 85 -6.54 7.40 -4.05
C ARG A 85 -5.78 6.20 -3.48
N VAL A 86 -6.25 5.58 -2.41
CA VAL A 86 -5.50 4.49 -1.75
C VAL A 86 -6.36 3.22 -1.72
N LEU A 87 -5.79 2.11 -2.18
CA LEU A 87 -6.47 0.82 -2.29
C LEU A 87 -5.73 -0.24 -1.46
N ASN A 88 -6.51 -1.08 -0.78
CA ASN A 88 -6.06 -2.36 -0.27
C ASN A 88 -5.98 -3.38 -1.43
N GLN A 89 -5.18 -4.43 -1.28
CA GLN A 89 -5.11 -5.52 -2.27
C GLN A 89 -6.43 -6.26 -2.56
N ASN A 90 -7.40 -6.20 -1.66
CA ASN A 90 -8.71 -6.79 -1.88
C ASN A 90 -9.67 -5.85 -2.64
N GLY A 91 -9.20 -4.68 -3.07
CA GLY A 91 -9.99 -3.68 -3.79
C GLY A 91 -10.76 -2.71 -2.89
N LEU A 92 -10.68 -2.83 -1.57
CA LEU A 92 -11.23 -1.82 -0.66
C LEU A 92 -10.47 -0.50 -0.83
N GLU A 93 -11.21 0.56 -1.13
CA GLU A 93 -10.66 1.92 -1.13
C GLU A 93 -10.66 2.49 0.29
N TYR A 94 -9.50 2.98 0.73
CA TYR A 94 -9.42 3.77 1.95
C TYR A 94 -9.85 5.19 1.68
N THR A 95 -10.67 5.72 2.58
CA THR A 95 -11.21 7.08 2.51
C THR A 95 -11.15 7.70 3.89
N ALA A 96 -11.21 9.03 3.97
CA ALA A 96 -11.30 9.72 5.26
C ALA A 96 -12.48 9.20 6.10
N ASP A 97 -13.58 8.79 5.46
CA ASP A 97 -14.81 8.36 6.13
C ASP A 97 -14.73 6.94 6.70
N ASN A 98 -13.89 6.06 6.15
CA ASN A 98 -13.81 4.65 6.59
C ASN A 98 -12.56 4.31 7.40
N MET A 99 -11.52 5.15 7.36
CA MET A 99 -10.22 4.85 7.95
C MET A 99 -10.29 4.65 9.47
N GLU A 100 -11.03 5.49 10.18
CA GLU A 100 -11.16 5.39 11.64
C GLU A 100 -11.77 4.05 12.06
N ALA A 101 -12.88 3.64 11.41
CA ALA A 101 -13.54 2.37 11.69
C ALA A 101 -12.66 1.16 11.37
N LEU A 102 -11.88 1.22 10.28
CA LEU A 102 -10.93 0.16 9.90
C LEU A 102 -9.80 0.02 10.91
N MET A 103 -9.23 1.14 11.36
CA MET A 103 -8.18 1.15 12.40
C MET A 103 -8.70 0.60 13.73
N LEU A 104 -9.89 1.01 14.16
CA LEU A 104 -10.53 0.49 15.36
C LEU A 104 -10.74 -1.03 15.27
N ARG A 105 -11.29 -1.52 14.16
CA ARG A 105 -11.49 -2.97 13.93
C ARG A 105 -10.16 -3.74 13.99
N ARG A 106 -9.10 -3.21 13.39
CA ARG A 106 -7.76 -3.84 13.46
C ARG A 106 -7.24 -3.90 14.89
N TYR A 107 -7.45 -2.84 15.68
CA TYR A 107 -7.07 -2.82 17.09
C TYR A 107 -7.85 -3.87 17.91
N GLU A 108 -9.17 -3.93 17.74
CA GLU A 108 -10.03 -4.91 18.42
C GLU A 108 -9.66 -6.34 18.05
N ASN A 109 -9.43 -6.62 16.75
CA ASN A 109 -9.00 -7.93 16.28
C ASN A 109 -7.66 -8.34 16.89
N LYS A 110 -6.68 -7.41 16.96
CA LYS A 110 -5.40 -7.67 17.65
C LYS A 110 -5.60 -7.98 19.14
N LYS A 111 -6.53 -7.30 19.81
CA LYS A 111 -6.87 -7.55 21.22
C LYS A 111 -7.49 -8.94 21.42
N LEU A 112 -8.39 -9.36 20.52
CA LEU A 112 -9.00 -10.70 20.54
C LEU A 112 -7.95 -11.80 20.35
N LEU A 113 -7.07 -11.64 19.36
CA LEU A 113 -5.99 -12.61 19.08
C LEU A 113 -5.05 -12.77 20.28
N ARG A 114 -4.68 -11.67 20.95
CA ARG A 114 -3.88 -11.70 22.19
C ARG A 114 -4.59 -12.41 23.35
N ALA A 115 -5.92 -12.41 23.35
CA ALA A 115 -6.74 -13.14 24.31
C ALA A 115 -7.02 -14.60 23.88
N GLY A 116 -6.36 -15.11 22.83
CA GLY A 116 -6.56 -16.47 22.30
C GLY A 116 -7.88 -16.67 21.56
N LYS A 117 -8.60 -15.59 21.24
CA LYS A 117 -9.88 -15.63 20.52
C LYS A 117 -9.66 -15.38 19.05
N HIS A 118 -10.40 -16.11 18.21
CA HIS A 118 -10.41 -15.87 16.77
C HIS A 118 -11.45 -14.78 16.45
N PRO A 119 -11.04 -13.67 15.81
CA PRO A 119 -11.99 -12.68 15.32
C PRO A 119 -12.93 -13.33 14.28
N LYS A 120 -14.20 -12.92 14.29
CA LYS A 120 -15.20 -13.35 13.30
C LYS A 120 -15.14 -12.47 12.06
#